data_AF-A0A3M6PZA2-F1
#
_entry.id   AF-A0A3M6PZA2-F1
#
_cell.length_a   1.000
_cell.length_b   1.000
_cell.length_c   1.000
_cell.angle_alpha   90.00
_cell.angle_beta   90.00
_cell.angle_gamma   90.00
#
_symmetry.space_group_name_H-M   'P 1'
#
loop_
_entity.id
_entity.type
_entity.pdbx_description
1 polymer ?
#
loop_
_entity_poly.entity_id
_entity_poly.type
_entity_poly.pdbx_seq_one_letter_code
_entity_poly.pdbx_strand_id
1 'polypeptide(L)' 'MSLTKKQLAAYQRRTLRKIQQTLLKMAEAWDGMDEFNRSELTALADRADGIAAELLADEEYEE' A
#
# COMPACT_ATOMS: atom_id res chain seq x y z
N MET A 1 12.70 -21.31 9.30
CA MET A 1 13.60 -20.18 8.94
C MET A 1 12.76 -18.91 8.91
N SER A 2 13.17 -17.85 9.63
CA SER A 2 12.54 -16.54 9.50
C SER A 2 13.04 -15.84 8.24
N LEU A 3 12.21 -15.00 7.63
CA LEU A 3 12.60 -14.16 6.49
C LEU A 3 13.75 -13.23 6.90
N THR A 4 14.65 -12.94 5.95
CA THR A 4 15.62 -11.84 6.12
C THR A 4 14.89 -10.48 6.06
N LYS A 5 15.50 -9.41 6.56
CA LYS A 5 14.92 -8.04 6.49
C LYS A 5 14.54 -7.66 5.06
N LYS A 6 15.41 -7.95 4.09
CA LYS A 6 15.17 -7.72 2.65
C LYS A 6 13.98 -8.52 2.11
N GLN A 7 13.85 -9.79 2.51
CA GLN A 7 12.73 -10.63 2.11
C GLN A 7 11.41 -10.15 2.73
N LEU A 8 11.45 -9.72 4.01
CA LEU A 8 10.30 -9.16 4.71
C LEU A 8 9.82 -7.86 4.08
N ALA A 9 10.74 -6.92 3.81
CA ALA A 9 10.43 -5.65 3.14
C ALA A 9 9.83 -5.90 1.75
N ALA A 10 10.45 -6.77 0.94
CA ALA A 10 9.92 -7.14 -0.38
C ALA A 10 8.52 -7.77 -0.31
N TYR A 11 8.25 -8.61 0.70
CA TYR A 11 6.92 -9.17 0.94
C TYR A 11 5.91 -8.08 1.31
N GLN A 12 6.25 -7.21 2.25
CA GLN A 12 5.39 -6.13 2.72
C GLN A 12 5.07 -5.13 1.60
N ARG A 13 6.05 -4.74 0.77
CA ARG A 13 5.82 -3.90 -0.43
C ARG A 13 4.78 -4.50 -1.37
N ARG A 14 4.89 -5.80 -1.66
CA ARG A 14 3.91 -6.50 -2.52
C ARG A 14 2.53 -6.57 -1.87
N THR A 15 2.47 -6.78 -0.56
CA THR A 15 1.21 -6.83 0.19
C THR A 15 0.52 -5.46 0.21
N LEU A 16 1.26 -4.38 0.46
CA LEU A 16 0.74 -3.02 0.44
C LEU A 16 0.17 -2.62 -0.93
N ARG A 17 0.85 -2.97 -2.02
CA ARG A 17 0.31 -2.76 -3.39
C ARG A 17 -0.98 -3.55 -3.65
N LYS A 18 -1.10 -4.76 -3.11
CA LYS A 18 -2.37 -5.51 -3.18
C LYS A 18 -3.47 -4.85 -2.35
N ILE A 19 -3.13 -4.31 -1.18
CA ILE A 19 -4.07 -3.57 -0.33
C ILE A 19 -4.54 -2.31 -1.05
N GLN A 20 -3.64 -1.53 -1.66
CA GLN A 20 -3.97 -0.38 -2.51
C GLN A 20 -5.00 -0.77 -3.58
N GLN A 21 -4.76 -1.83 -4.34
CA GLN A 21 -5.70 -2.30 -5.37
C GLN A 21 -7.06 -2.70 -4.80
N THR A 22 -7.09 -3.34 -3.63
CA THR A 22 -8.34 -3.69 -2.95
C THR A 22 -9.09 -2.45 -2.51
N LEU A 23 -8.40 -1.46 -1.94
CA LEU A 23 -8.99 -0.19 -1.52
C LEU A 23 -9.57 0.60 -2.69
N LEU A 24 -8.87 0.64 -3.83
CA LEU A 24 -9.39 1.28 -5.05
C LEU A 24 -10.66 0.59 -5.57
N LYS A 25 -10.72 -0.74 -5.53
CA LYS A 25 -11.95 -1.48 -5.89
C LYS A 25 -13.10 -1.19 -4.92
N MET A 26 -12.81 -1.04 -3.63
CA MET A 26 -13.81 -0.64 -2.64
C MET A 26 -14.28 0.79 -2.89
N ALA A 27 -13.37 1.71 -3.23
CA ALA A 27 -13.71 3.10 -3.57
C ALA A 27 -14.60 3.16 -4.82
N GLU A 28 -14.28 2.38 -5.86
CA GLU A 28 -15.10 2.26 -7.07
C GLU A 28 -16.54 1.84 -6.77
N ALA A 29 -16.74 0.95 -5.79
CA ALA A 29 -18.09 0.54 -5.37
C ALA A 29 -18.91 1.68 -4.73
N TRP A 30 -18.25 2.76 -4.26
CA TRP A 30 -18.92 3.96 -3.74
C TRP A 30 -19.13 5.05 -4.80
N ASP A 31 -18.67 4.84 -6.03
CA ASP A 31 -18.80 5.84 -7.08
C ASP A 31 -20.27 6.16 -7.37
N GLY A 32 -20.61 7.45 -7.34
CA GLY A 32 -21.98 7.94 -7.47
C GLY A 32 -22.91 7.64 -6.27
N MET A 33 -22.44 6.97 -5.21
CA MET A 33 -23.22 6.67 -4.00
C MET A 33 -22.85 7.60 -2.84
N ASP A 34 -21.56 7.68 -2.51
CA ASP A 34 -21.06 8.48 -1.39
C ASP A 34 -19.64 8.95 -1.69
N GLU A 35 -19.50 10.25 -1.95
CA GLU A 35 -18.21 10.87 -2.30
C GLU A 35 -17.22 10.83 -1.13
N PHE A 36 -17.71 10.95 0.11
CA PHE A 36 -16.86 10.93 1.28
C PHE A 36 -16.18 9.57 1.43
N ASN A 37 -16.95 8.48 1.42
CA ASN A 37 -16.43 7.12 1.51
C ASN A 37 -15.50 6.78 0.33
N ARG A 38 -15.87 7.20 -0.89
CA ARG A 38 -15.00 7.05 -2.07
C ARG A 38 -13.65 7.74 -1.82
N SER A 39 -13.67 9.01 -1.41
CA SER A 39 -12.47 9.81 -1.20
C SER A 39 -11.57 9.27 -0.09
N GLU A 40 -12.14 8.81 1.04
CA GLU A 40 -11.38 8.24 2.16
C GLU A 40 -10.67 6.94 1.76
N LEU A 41 -11.35 6.07 0.99
CA LEU A 41 -10.76 4.82 0.50
C LEU A 41 -9.65 5.08 -0.54
N THR A 42 -9.84 6.05 -1.42
CA THR A 42 -8.79 6.48 -2.36
C THR A 42 -7.58 7.06 -1.62
N ALA A 43 -7.79 7.95 -0.66
CA ALA A 43 -6.70 8.53 0.14
C ALA A 43 -5.92 7.46 0.92
N LEU A 44 -6.61 6.45 1.46
CA LEU A 44 -5.96 5.33 2.12
C LEU A 44 -5.16 4.47 1.14
N ALA A 45 -5.66 4.27 -0.09
CA ALA A 45 -4.94 3.54 -1.14
C ALA A 45 -3.63 4.25 -1.50
N ASP A 46 -3.67 5.58 -1.69
CA ASP A 46 -2.50 6.39 -1.99
C ASP A 46 -1.46 6.32 -0.86
N ARG A 47 -1.92 6.37 0.39
CA ARG A 47 -1.02 6.21 1.55
C ARG A 47 -0.39 4.83 1.62
N ALA A 48 -1.13 3.77 1.28
CA ALA A 48 -0.58 2.41 1.25
C ALA A 48 0.53 2.28 0.19
N ASP A 49 0.37 2.92 -0.97
CA ASP A 49 1.39 2.92 -2.02
C ASP A 49 2.62 3.77 -1.65
N GLY A 50 2.41 4.94 -1.05
CA GLY A 50 3.50 5.79 -0.52
C GLY A 50 4.37 5.03 0.48
N ILE A 51 3.75 4.37 1.46
CA ILE A 51 4.47 3.53 2.42
C ILE A 51 5.19 2.37 1.70
N ALA A 52 4.59 1.76 0.69
CA ALA A 52 5.22 0.69 -0.07
C ALA A 52 6.46 1.16 -0.85
N ALA A 53 6.47 2.41 -1.32
CA ALA A 53 7.60 3.01 -2.00
C ALA A 53 8.76 3.31 -1.04
N GLU A 54 8.45 3.77 0.18
CA GLU A 54 9.43 4.12 1.22
C GLU A 54 9.99 2.92 1.98
N LEU A 55 9.39 1.73 1.84
CA LEU A 55 9.79 0.54 2.59
C LEU A 55 11.12 -0.05 2.05
N LEU A 56 12.23 0.47 2.56
CA LEU A 56 13.59 0.02 2.30
C LEU A 56 14.06 -0.97 3.38
N ALA A 57 14.92 -1.91 3.00
CA ALA A 57 15.70 -2.67 3.98
C ALA A 57 16.96 -1.88 4.32
N ASP A 58 17.41 -1.90 5.58
CA ASP A 58 18.55 -1.11 6.10
C ASP A 58 19.82 -1.08 5.20
N GLU A 59 20.02 -2.05 4.31
CA GLU A 59 21.10 -2.13 3.31
C GLU A 59 20.93 -1.20 2.08
N GLU A 60 19.78 -0.54 1.92
CA GLU A 60 19.47 0.38 0.80
C GLU A 60 19.67 1.88 1.19
N TYR A 61 20.26 2.18 2.35
CA TYR A 61 20.51 3.54 2.87
C TYR A 61 21.97 4.04 2.75
N GLU A 62 22.83 3.36 1.99
CA GLU A 62 24.18 3.85 1.68
C GLU A 62 24.21 4.53 0.30
N GLU A 63 23.93 5.84 0.26
CA GLU A 63 24.46 6.83 -0.71
C GLU A 63 24.29 8.25 -0.17
#